data_AF-A0A518WA96-F1
#
_entry.id   AF-A0A518WA96-F1
#
_cell.length_a   1.000
_cell.length_b   1.000
_cell.length_c   1.000
_cell.angle_alpha   90.00
_cell.angle_beta   90.00
_cell.angle_gamma   90.00
#
_symmetry.space_group_name_H-M   'P 1'
#
loop_
_entity.id
_entity.type
_entity.pdbx_description
1 polymer ?
#
loop_
_entity_poly.entity_id
_entity_poly.type
_entity_poly.pdbx_seq_one_letter_code
_entity_poly.pdbx_strand_id
1 'polypeptide(L)'
;MKQGTCAHCRAPFSLTRSDQRFCSTRCSNAGNTRRCEREGCTRPHRAKGLCNRHYKDERYPDQAYAFPDDPEAKRKRDLAKAKRRRAAQRRSDAEDVDRDRVGERDGWRCGICHRKVNRRRAYPDPLSPSLDHVVPISRGGPHTYANTRITHLRCNLERGNRGGNEQLALLG
;
A
#
# COMPACT_ATOMS: atom_id res chain seq x y z
N MET A 1 13.76 -26.52 -5.57
CA MET A 1 13.70 -25.39 -4.60
C MET A 1 13.88 -25.96 -3.20
N LYS A 2 14.77 -25.40 -2.37
CA LYS A 2 14.98 -25.89 -1.00
C LYS A 2 13.84 -25.38 -0.10
N GLN A 3 13.24 -26.27 0.69
CA GLN A 3 12.23 -25.91 1.68
C GLN A 3 12.91 -25.63 3.03
N GLY A 4 12.35 -24.71 3.81
CA GLY A 4 12.84 -24.38 5.15
C GLY A 4 11.69 -24.05 6.10
N THR A 5 12.00 -23.98 7.40
CA THR A 5 11.03 -23.70 8.45
C THR A 5 11.31 -22.32 9.05
N CYS A 6 10.28 -21.48 9.13
CA CYS A 6 10.45 -20.12 9.64
C CYS A 6 10.79 -20.13 11.14
N ALA A 7 11.88 -19.48 11.54
CA ALA A 7 12.31 -19.43 12.93
C ALA A 7 11.35 -18.68 13.88
N HIS A 8 10.39 -17.92 13.35
CA HIS A 8 9.40 -17.18 14.14
C HIS A 8 8.02 -17.89 14.16
N CYS A 9 7.39 -18.10 13.00
CA CYS A 9 6.05 -18.67 12.94
C CYS A 9 6.01 -20.19 12.72
N ARG A 10 7.18 -20.84 12.53
CA ARG A 10 7.33 -22.28 12.27
C ARG A 10 6.62 -22.80 11.01
N ALA A 11 6.05 -21.93 10.18
CA ALA A 11 5.47 -22.32 8.91
C ALA A 11 6.56 -22.78 7.91
N PRO A 12 6.29 -23.82 7.10
CA PRO A 12 7.17 -24.19 5.99
C PRO A 12 7.13 -23.10 4.92
N PHE A 13 8.27 -22.86 4.26
CA PHE A 13 8.38 -21.89 3.16
C PHE A 13 9.52 -22.25 2.20
N SER A 14 9.45 -21.73 0.98
CA SER A 14 10.49 -21.90 -0.03
C SER A 14 11.64 -20.93 0.21
N LEU A 15 12.86 -21.45 0.34
CA LEU A 15 14.08 -20.67 0.52
C LEU A 15 14.52 -20.07 -0.81
N THR A 16 14.83 -18.77 -0.79
CA THR A 16 15.48 -18.06 -1.92
C THR A 16 17.00 -18.02 -1.75
N ARG A 17 17.49 -18.14 -0.52
CA ARG A 17 18.90 -18.20 -0.13
C ARG A 17 19.10 -19.28 0.92
N SER A 18 20.28 -19.88 0.96
CA SER A 18 20.62 -20.96 1.90
C SER A 18 20.58 -20.53 3.37
N ASP A 19 20.83 -19.25 3.66
CA ASP A 19 20.88 -18.66 5.00
C ASP A 19 19.55 -18.02 5.44
N GLN A 20 18.48 -18.16 4.65
CA GLN A 20 17.21 -17.52 4.94
C GLN A 20 16.48 -18.19 6.12
N ARG A 21 16.31 -17.46 7.22
CA ARG A 21 15.71 -17.97 8.47
C ARG A 21 14.21 -17.70 8.64
N PHE A 22 13.63 -16.82 7.84
CA PHE A 22 12.26 -16.35 8.01
C PHE A 22 11.48 -16.37 6.68
N CYS A 23 10.19 -16.72 6.76
CA CYS A 23 9.31 -16.80 5.59
C CYS A 23 8.90 -15.43 5.03
N SER A 24 9.04 -14.36 5.82
CA SER A 24 8.61 -13.01 5.43
C SER A 24 9.34 -11.94 6.24
N THR A 25 9.33 -10.70 5.75
CA THR A 25 9.83 -9.53 6.49
C THR A 25 9.10 -9.36 7.82
N ARG A 26 7.79 -9.67 7.88
CA ARG A 26 7.02 -9.65 9.13
C ARG A 26 7.59 -10.62 10.16
N CYS A 27 7.82 -11.88 9.77
CA CYS A 27 8.41 -12.87 10.67
C CYS A 27 9.84 -12.54 11.05
N SER A 28 10.63 -11.99 10.12
CA SER A 28 11.98 -11.51 10.41
C SER A 28 11.97 -10.38 11.44
N ASN A 29 11.02 -9.44 11.36
CA ASN A 29 10.91 -8.35 12.33
C ASN A 29 10.45 -8.84 13.70
N ALA A 30 9.45 -9.72 13.73
CA ALA A 30 8.88 -10.22 14.97
C ALA A 30 9.84 -11.19 15.70
N GLY A 31 10.61 -11.99 14.96
CA GLY A 31 11.67 -12.82 15.51
C GLY A 31 12.97 -12.08 15.83
N ASN A 32 13.04 -10.76 15.58
CA ASN A 32 14.24 -9.98 15.87
C ASN A 32 14.27 -9.55 17.34
N THR A 33 15.13 -10.18 18.11
CA THR A 33 15.35 -9.85 19.53
C THR A 33 16.33 -8.71 19.74
N ARG A 34 17.17 -8.39 18.74
CA ARG A 34 18.16 -7.31 18.84
C ARG A 34 17.45 -5.95 18.76
N ARG A 35 17.85 -5.03 19.64
CA ARG A 35 17.32 -3.66 19.72
C ARG A 35 18.36 -2.67 19.23
N CYS A 36 17.91 -1.48 18.87
CA CYS A 36 18.78 -0.39 18.47
C CYS A 36 19.69 0.02 19.64
N GLU A 37 20.97 0.28 19.35
CA GLU A 37 21.96 0.73 20.34
C GLU A 37 21.81 2.20 20.75
N ARG A 38 20.98 2.98 20.04
CA ARG A 38 20.73 4.39 20.39
C ARG A 38 19.84 4.46 21.63
N GLU A 39 20.26 5.28 22.61
CA GLU A 39 19.56 5.45 23.88
C GLU A 39 18.07 5.78 23.67
N GLY A 40 17.21 5.16 24.48
CA GLY A 40 15.75 5.32 24.41
C GLY A 40 15.06 4.66 23.20
N CYS A 41 15.79 3.98 22.30
CA CYS A 41 15.21 3.39 21.09
C CYS A 41 14.88 1.89 21.24
N THR A 42 13.59 1.56 21.26
CA THR A 42 13.12 0.16 21.36
C THR A 42 12.92 -0.53 20.02
N ARG A 43 13.30 0.11 18.91
CA ARG A 43 13.11 -0.44 17.56
C ARG A 43 14.03 -1.64 17.30
N PRO A 44 13.60 -2.59 16.44
CA PRO A 44 14.44 -3.73 16.07
C PRO A 44 15.70 -3.26 15.32
N HIS A 45 16.83 -3.83 15.71
CA HIS A 45 18.13 -3.67 15.05
C HIS A 45 18.07 -4.12 13.59
N ARG A 46 18.77 -3.43 12.70
CA ARG A 46 18.84 -3.78 11.28
C ARG A 46 20.26 -3.93 10.79
N ALA A 47 21.09 -2.92 11.02
CA ALA A 47 22.45 -2.87 10.50
C ALA A 47 23.31 -1.99 11.40
N LYS A 48 24.58 -2.36 11.58
CA LYS A 48 25.59 -1.59 12.36
C LYS A 48 25.13 -1.15 13.76
N GLY A 49 24.41 -2.01 14.48
CA GLY A 49 23.90 -1.66 15.82
C GLY A 49 22.59 -0.87 15.82
N LEU A 50 22.13 -0.43 14.66
CA LEU A 50 21.08 0.58 14.55
C LEU A 50 19.81 0.03 13.93
N CYS A 51 18.68 0.63 14.30
CA CYS A 51 17.43 0.44 13.57
C CYS A 51 17.52 1.12 12.19
N ASN A 52 16.60 0.78 11.27
CA ASN A 52 16.61 1.34 9.91
C ASN A 52 16.60 2.89 9.89
N ARG A 53 15.97 3.52 10.89
CA ARG A 53 15.95 4.98 11.01
C ARG A 53 17.33 5.52 11.35
N HIS A 54 17.89 5.12 12.49
CA HIS A 54 19.17 5.65 12.96
C HIS A 54 20.32 5.31 12.00
N TYR A 55 20.26 4.14 11.36
CA TYR A 55 21.20 3.81 10.30
C TYR A 55 21.15 4.81 9.13
N LYS A 56 19.95 5.27 8.74
CA LYS A 56 19.79 6.27 7.66
C LYS A 56 20.17 7.67 8.11
N ASP A 57 19.82 8.05 9.34
CA ASP A 57 20.20 9.35 9.90
C ASP A 57 21.73 9.50 9.92
N GLU A 58 22.48 8.46 10.30
CA GLU A 58 23.94 8.46 10.25
C GLU A 58 24.50 8.42 8.83
N ARG A 59 23.86 7.67 7.93
CA ARG A 59 24.33 7.52 6.55
C ARG A 59 24.05 8.74 5.67
N TYR A 60 23.01 9.50 5.99
CA TYR A 60 22.50 10.61 5.18
C TYR A 60 22.11 11.79 6.08
N PRO A 61 23.09 12.43 6.75
CA PRO A 61 22.83 13.48 7.74
C PRO A 61 22.18 14.74 7.15
N ASP A 62 22.39 14.98 5.85
CA ASP A 62 21.79 16.07 5.07
C ASP A 62 20.32 15.79 4.68
N GLN A 63 19.96 14.52 4.57
CA GLN A 63 18.58 14.08 4.35
C GLN A 63 17.97 13.80 5.71
N ALA A 64 17.44 14.84 6.37
CA ALA A 64 16.67 14.65 7.59
C ALA A 64 15.51 13.68 7.31
N TYR A 65 15.72 12.39 7.57
CA TYR A 65 14.71 11.35 7.56
C TYR A 65 13.90 11.54 8.83
N ALA A 66 13.22 12.69 8.92
CA ALA A 66 12.31 13.01 10.00
C ALA A 66 11.27 11.89 10.03
N PHE A 67 11.47 10.91 10.88
CA PHE A 67 10.46 10.01 11.39
C PHE A 67 10.32 10.40 12.84
N PRO A 68 9.65 11.53 13.12
CA PRO A 68 9.39 11.92 14.49
C PRO A 68 8.66 10.77 15.16
N ASP A 69 9.24 10.29 16.25
CA ASP A 69 8.48 9.54 17.26
C ASP A 69 7.44 10.45 17.94
N ASP A 70 7.48 11.75 17.63
CA ASP A 70 6.45 12.72 17.99
C ASP A 70 5.14 12.47 17.19
N PRO A 71 4.04 12.13 17.89
CA PRO A 71 2.72 11.97 17.30
C PRO A 71 2.21 13.20 16.54
N GLU A 72 2.59 14.41 16.95
CA GLU A 72 2.11 15.65 16.35
C GLU A 72 2.71 15.88 14.95
N ALA A 73 4.01 15.75 14.80
CA ALA A 73 4.67 15.86 13.51
C ALA A 73 4.25 14.72 12.55
N LYS A 74 3.92 13.52 13.07
CA LYS A 74 3.25 12.48 12.28
C LYS A 74 1.88 12.94 11.78
N ARG A 75 1.02 13.47 12.67
CA ARG A 75 -0.31 13.99 12.33
C ARG A 75 -0.24 15.09 11.26
N LYS A 76 0.67 16.06 11.42
CA LYS A 76 0.88 17.16 10.46
C LYS A 76 1.23 16.64 9.05
N ARG A 77 2.09 15.62 8.97
CA ARG A 77 2.45 14.96 7.71
C ARG A 77 1.27 14.23 7.09
N ASP A 78 0.52 13.47 7.88
CA ASP A 78 -0.66 12.73 7.40
C ASP A 78 -1.73 13.69 6.86
N LEU A 79 -1.96 14.81 7.55
CA LEU A 79 -2.83 15.89 7.08
C LEU A 79 -2.33 16.51 5.77
N ALA A 80 -1.04 16.84 5.67
CA ALA A 80 -0.46 17.37 4.43
C ALA A 80 -0.59 16.38 3.26
N LYS A 81 -0.38 15.09 3.51
CA LYS A 81 -0.58 14.01 2.52
C LYS A 81 -2.04 13.91 2.09
N ALA A 82 -2.99 13.97 3.03
CA ALA A 82 -4.41 13.96 2.74
C ALA A 82 -4.83 15.19 1.91
N LYS A 83 -4.31 16.38 2.24
CA LYS A 83 -4.54 17.62 1.46
C LYS A 83 -4.04 17.49 0.03
N ARG A 84 -2.81 17.00 -0.17
CA ARG A 84 -2.23 16.74 -1.51
C ARG A 84 -3.08 15.74 -2.30
N ARG A 85 -3.55 14.67 -1.68
CA ARG A 85 -4.44 13.69 -2.32
C ARG A 85 -5.75 14.32 -2.78
N ARG A 86 -6.40 15.11 -1.92
CA ARG A 86 -7.65 15.82 -2.27
C ARG A 86 -7.43 16.82 -3.40
N ALA A 87 -6.34 17.57 -3.38
CA ALA A 87 -5.99 18.48 -4.48
C ALA A 87 -5.77 17.72 -5.80
N ALA A 88 -5.07 16.59 -5.76
CA ALA A 88 -4.88 15.75 -6.94
C ALA A 88 -6.18 15.12 -7.46
N GLN A 89 -7.17 14.91 -6.59
CA GLN A 89 -8.52 14.48 -6.95
C GLN A 89 -9.40 15.62 -7.50
N ARG A 90 -9.01 16.88 -7.33
CA ARG A 90 -9.75 18.08 -7.76
C ARG A 90 -9.02 18.84 -8.87
N ARG A 91 -8.45 18.10 -9.84
CA ARG A 91 -7.97 18.72 -11.08
C ARG A 91 -9.15 19.35 -11.82
N SER A 92 -8.89 20.26 -12.76
CA SER A 92 -9.94 20.99 -13.50
C SER A 92 -10.91 20.06 -14.24
N ASP A 93 -10.48 18.85 -14.55
CA ASP A 93 -11.22 17.78 -15.22
C ASP A 93 -11.82 16.74 -14.24
N ALA A 94 -11.80 17.00 -12.94
CA ALA A 94 -12.36 16.08 -11.95
C ALA A 94 -13.89 16.22 -11.83
N GLU A 95 -14.57 15.08 -11.80
CA GLU A 95 -16.00 14.96 -11.54
C GLU A 95 -16.26 14.51 -10.10
N ASP A 96 -17.48 14.73 -9.59
CA ASP A 96 -17.93 14.17 -8.32
C ASP A 96 -18.41 12.72 -8.53
N VAL A 97 -17.46 11.79 -8.48
CA VAL A 97 -17.71 10.38 -8.79
C VAL A 97 -18.34 9.64 -7.60
N ASP A 98 -19.62 9.31 -7.74
CA ASP A 98 -20.31 8.39 -6.82
C ASP A 98 -19.93 6.92 -7.09
N ARG A 99 -19.46 6.23 -6.05
CA ARG A 99 -19.02 4.82 -6.13
C ARG A 99 -20.15 3.87 -6.51
N ASP A 100 -21.35 4.08 -5.98
CA ASP A 100 -22.46 3.16 -6.17
C ASP A 100 -23.01 3.31 -7.60
N ARG A 101 -23.03 4.52 -8.16
CA ARG A 101 -23.30 4.75 -9.59
C ARG A 101 -22.28 4.06 -10.51
N VAL A 102 -20.98 4.11 -10.17
CA VAL A 102 -19.94 3.34 -10.89
C VAL A 102 -20.19 1.84 -10.76
N GLY A 103 -20.54 1.37 -9.56
CA GLY A 103 -20.88 -0.02 -9.31
C GLY A 103 -22.08 -0.50 -10.14
N GLU A 104 -23.13 0.31 -10.24
CA GLU A 104 -24.31 0.03 -11.08
C GLU A 104 -23.96 -0.04 -12.56
N ARG A 105 -23.22 0.94 -13.07
CA ARG A 105 -22.71 0.96 -14.46
C ARG A 105 -21.90 -0.30 -14.78
N ASP A 106 -21.04 -0.72 -13.86
CA ASP A 106 -20.16 -1.88 -14.05
C ASP A 106 -20.87 -3.21 -13.71
N GLY A 107 -22.18 -3.20 -13.43
CA GLY A 107 -22.95 -4.39 -13.04
C GLY A 107 -22.42 -5.09 -11.79
N TRP A 108 -21.77 -4.33 -10.90
CA TRP A 108 -21.03 -4.80 -9.74
C TRP A 108 -20.03 -5.90 -10.07
N ARG A 109 -19.36 -5.83 -11.23
CA ARG A 109 -18.27 -6.73 -11.61
C ARG A 109 -16.94 -6.02 -11.42
N CYS A 110 -16.01 -6.68 -10.72
CA CYS A 110 -14.68 -6.14 -10.47
C CYS A 110 -13.95 -5.93 -11.79
N GLY A 111 -13.52 -4.71 -12.10
CA GLY A 111 -12.84 -4.43 -13.36
C GLY A 111 -11.41 -4.99 -13.49
N ILE A 112 -10.90 -5.68 -12.47
CA ILE A 112 -9.58 -6.36 -12.49
C ILE A 112 -9.74 -7.88 -12.65
N CYS A 113 -10.57 -8.51 -11.82
CA CYS A 113 -10.71 -9.98 -11.82
C CYS A 113 -12.04 -10.47 -12.42
N HIS A 114 -12.91 -9.55 -12.83
CA HIS A 114 -14.22 -9.77 -13.46
C HIS A 114 -15.27 -10.55 -12.63
N ARG A 115 -14.95 -10.86 -11.37
CA ARG A 115 -15.89 -11.51 -10.43
C ARG A 115 -16.82 -10.48 -9.79
N LYS A 116 -17.98 -10.95 -9.30
CA LYS A 116 -18.98 -10.11 -8.61
C LYS A 116 -18.38 -9.46 -7.35
N VAL A 117 -18.65 -8.17 -7.19
CA VAL A 117 -18.36 -7.36 -6.00
C VAL A 117 -19.63 -7.26 -5.18
N ASN A 118 -19.58 -7.64 -3.91
CA ASN A 118 -20.73 -7.50 -3.03
C ASN A 118 -20.71 -6.12 -2.37
N ARG A 119 -21.59 -5.22 -2.81
CA ARG A 119 -21.72 -3.86 -2.28
C ARG A 119 -22.01 -3.76 -0.79
N ARG A 120 -22.58 -4.82 -0.19
CA ARG A 120 -22.94 -4.85 1.24
C ARG A 120 -21.74 -5.15 2.14
N ARG A 121 -20.60 -5.59 1.60
CA ARG A 121 -19.40 -5.83 2.41
C ARG A 121 -18.77 -4.50 2.82
N ALA A 122 -18.56 -4.34 4.13
CA ALA A 122 -17.94 -3.15 4.68
C ALA A 122 -16.40 -3.21 4.61
N TYR A 123 -15.76 -2.06 4.52
CA TYR A 123 -14.32 -1.93 4.76
C TYR A 123 -14.00 -2.41 6.20
N PRO A 124 -12.88 -3.11 6.46
CA PRO A 124 -11.75 -3.41 5.58
C PRO A 124 -11.78 -4.80 4.92
N ASP A 125 -12.97 -5.39 4.70
CA ASP A 125 -13.08 -6.73 4.12
C ASP A 125 -12.36 -6.80 2.74
N PRO A 126 -11.52 -7.83 2.48
CA PRO A 126 -10.81 -7.96 1.19
C PRO A 126 -11.70 -7.98 -0.06
N LEU A 127 -12.95 -8.39 0.07
CA LEU A 127 -13.97 -8.45 -0.99
C LEU A 127 -14.96 -7.27 -0.93
N SER A 128 -14.73 -6.28 -0.06
CA SER A 128 -15.50 -5.02 -0.06
C SER A 128 -15.29 -4.22 -1.35
N PRO A 129 -16.28 -3.40 -1.75
CA PRO A 129 -16.19 -2.57 -2.94
C PRO A 129 -15.19 -1.43 -2.74
N SER A 130 -14.33 -1.23 -3.75
CA SER A 130 -13.39 -0.11 -3.82
C SER A 130 -13.48 0.57 -5.18
N LEU A 131 -13.43 1.91 -5.17
CA LEU A 131 -13.29 2.72 -6.37
C LEU A 131 -11.81 2.71 -6.80
N ASP A 132 -11.54 2.24 -8.01
CA ASP A 132 -10.22 2.14 -8.62
C ASP A 132 -10.12 3.08 -9.82
N HIS A 133 -9.01 3.79 -9.96
CA HIS A 133 -8.74 4.64 -11.11
C HIS A 133 -7.99 3.83 -12.18
N VAL A 134 -8.55 3.70 -13.37
CA VAL A 134 -7.96 2.92 -14.48
C VAL A 134 -6.54 3.42 -14.78
N VAL A 135 -6.39 4.74 -14.94
CA VAL A 135 -5.12 5.44 -14.87
C VAL A 135 -4.98 6.04 -13.47
N PRO A 136 -3.99 5.66 -12.65
CA PRO A 136 -3.84 6.21 -11.31
C PRO A 136 -3.67 7.73 -11.31
N ILE A 137 -4.26 8.41 -10.32
CA ILE A 137 -4.10 9.88 -10.14
C ILE A 137 -2.63 10.28 -10.03
N SER A 138 -1.79 9.46 -9.39
CA SER A 138 -0.36 9.69 -9.27
C SER A 138 0.41 9.63 -10.60
N ARG A 139 -0.22 9.08 -11.66
CA ARG A 139 0.29 9.04 -13.03
C ARG A 139 -0.44 10.01 -13.97
N GLY A 140 -1.22 10.95 -13.40
CA GLY A 140 -1.95 11.96 -14.17
C GLY A 140 -3.34 11.54 -14.63
N GLY A 141 -3.86 10.39 -14.20
CA GLY A 141 -5.23 10.00 -14.52
C GLY A 141 -6.27 10.91 -13.84
N PRO A 142 -7.32 11.33 -14.55
CA PRO A 142 -8.34 12.23 -14.00
C PRO A 142 -9.26 11.52 -13.01
N HIS A 143 -9.92 12.26 -12.12
CA HIS A 143 -10.95 11.69 -11.26
C HIS A 143 -12.32 11.82 -11.90
N THR A 144 -12.62 10.98 -12.89
CA THR A 144 -13.87 11.01 -13.66
C THR A 144 -14.56 9.66 -13.66
N TYR A 145 -15.85 9.62 -14.03
CA TYR A 145 -16.55 8.37 -14.28
C TYR A 145 -15.81 7.53 -15.33
N ALA A 146 -15.32 8.14 -16.41
CA ALA A 146 -14.59 7.43 -17.47
C ALA A 146 -13.29 6.78 -16.99
N ASN A 147 -12.58 7.40 -16.04
CA ASN A 147 -11.32 6.87 -15.51
C ASN A 147 -11.50 6.09 -14.19
N THR A 148 -12.72 5.79 -13.76
CA THR A 148 -12.98 5.01 -12.55
C THR A 148 -13.76 3.74 -12.84
N ARG A 149 -13.55 2.71 -12.03
CA ARG A 149 -14.25 1.43 -12.08
C ARG A 149 -14.40 0.81 -10.70
N ILE A 150 -15.37 -0.10 -10.55
CA ILE A 150 -15.56 -0.84 -9.30
C ILE A 150 -14.61 -2.04 -9.22
N THR A 151 -14.03 -2.28 -8.04
CA THR A 151 -13.13 -3.41 -7.79
C THR A 151 -13.34 -4.00 -6.41
N HIS A 152 -12.83 -5.20 -6.15
CA HIS A 152 -12.62 -5.66 -4.77
C HIS A 152 -11.47 -4.88 -4.14
N LEU A 153 -11.57 -4.59 -2.84
CA LEU A 153 -10.51 -3.95 -2.07
C LEU A 153 -9.15 -4.65 -2.24
N ARG A 154 -9.11 -5.99 -2.15
CA ARG A 154 -7.85 -6.75 -2.32
C ARG A 154 -7.23 -6.58 -3.71
N CYS A 155 -8.07 -6.57 -4.76
CA CYS A 155 -7.58 -6.45 -6.13
C CYS A 155 -7.03 -5.05 -6.38
N ASN A 156 -7.71 -4.02 -5.85
CA ASN A 156 -7.22 -2.64 -5.89
C ASN A 156 -5.89 -2.49 -5.15
N LEU A 157 -5.78 -3.04 -3.92
CA LEU A 157 -4.56 -2.99 -3.13
C LEU A 157 -3.39 -3.70 -3.79
N GLU A 158 -3.64 -4.87 -4.40
CA GLU A 158 -2.64 -5.65 -5.11
C GLU A 158 -2.17 -4.94 -6.40
N ARG A 159 -3.09 -4.32 -7.15
CA ARG A 159 -2.78 -3.50 -8.32
C ARG A 159 -1.90 -2.31 -7.94
N GLY A 160 -2.31 -1.55 -6.91
CA GLY A 160 -1.60 -0.37 -6.44
C GLY A 160 -1.56 0.74 -7.50
N ASN A 161 -0.39 1.31 -7.77
CA ASN A 161 -0.22 2.33 -8.81
C ASN A 161 0.15 1.74 -10.19
N ARG A 162 0.03 0.42 -10.38
CA ARG A 162 0.34 -0.26 -11.64
C ARG A 162 -0.91 -0.25 -12.54
N GLY A 163 -1.15 0.88 -13.19
CA GLY A 163 -2.22 1.10 -14.17
C GLY A 163 -1.82 2.16 -15.21
N GLY A 164 -2.52 2.22 -16.34
CA GLY A 164 -2.23 3.14 -17.46
C GLY A 164 -2.18 2.51 -18.86
N ASN A 165 -2.05 1.18 -18.95
CA ASN A 165 -1.86 0.46 -20.22
C ASN A 165 -3.08 -0.40 -20.58
N GLU A 166 -4.08 -0.43 -19.70
CA GLU A 166 -5.34 -1.12 -19.90
C GLU A 166 -6.16 -0.20 -20.80
N GLN A 167 -6.15 -0.47 -22.11
CA GLN A 167 -6.94 0.24 -23.13
C GLN A 167 -8.30 0.61 -22.54
N LEU A 168 -8.61 1.91 -22.52
CA LEU A 168 -10.00 2.36 -22.62
C LEU A 168 -10.51 1.69 -23.88
N ALA A 169 -11.28 0.61 -23.72
CA ALA A 169 -12.01 0.03 -24.82
C ALA A 169 -12.98 1.11 -25.29
N LEU A 170 -12.53 1.88 -26.28
CA LEU A 170 -13.36 2.68 -27.15
C LEU A 170 -14.31 1.66 -27.79
N LEU A 171 -15.49 1.52 -27.20
CA LEU A 171 -16.60 0.82 -27.81
C LEU A 171 -17.05 1.68 -28.99
N GLY A 172 -16.75 1.20 -30.21
CA GLY A 172 -17.59 1.46 -31.37
C GLY A 172 -18.86 0.62 -31.29
#